data_AF-A0A7S3ETD3-F1
#
_entry.id   AF-A0A7S3ETD3-F1
#
_cell.length_a   1.000
_cell.length_b   1.000
_cell.length_c   1.000
_cell.angle_alpha   90.00
_cell.angle_beta   90.00
_cell.angle_gamma   90.00
#
_symmetry.space_group_name_H-M   'P 1'
#
loop_
_entity.id
_entity.type
_entity.pdbx_description
1 polymer ?
#
loop_
_entity_poly.entity_id
_entity_poly.type
_entity_poly.pdbx_seq_one_letter_code
_entity_poly.pdbx_strand_id
1 'polypeptide(L)'
;IISPRTLAPMGRTLTRDIEALARLSVVMQDLLLNVAGVYVKTLKELRAVFDALDSLGDLLITLLKGWKTPVVVAIGNESSGKSSMIDRLGMMPLLPRGENTCTRMPIMLRMRHSDTPKLPLLL
;
A
#
# COMPACT_ATOMS: atom_id res chain seq x y z
N ILE A 1 -5.94 44.27 -14.33
CA ILE A 1 -4.94 44.21 -13.23
C ILE A 1 -4.51 42.76 -13.12
N ILE A 2 -3.36 42.42 -13.72
CA ILE A 2 -2.87 41.04 -13.83
C ILE A 2 -2.05 40.75 -12.57
N SER A 3 -2.45 39.74 -11.80
CA SER A 3 -1.71 39.28 -10.62
C SER A 3 -0.44 38.53 -11.05
N PRO A 4 0.74 38.80 -10.47
CA PRO A 4 1.96 38.12 -10.86
C PRO A 4 1.95 36.68 -10.33
N ARG A 5 1.89 35.70 -11.23
CA ARG A 5 2.12 34.29 -10.91
C ARG A 5 3.57 34.14 -10.45
N THR A 6 3.75 33.79 -9.19
CA THR A 6 5.01 33.39 -8.58
C THR A 6 5.67 32.29 -9.41
N LEU A 7 6.82 32.58 -10.02
CA LEU A 7 7.69 31.58 -10.64
C LEU A 7 8.21 30.66 -9.52
N ALA A 8 7.71 29.42 -9.46
CA ALA A 8 8.34 28.37 -8.67
C ALA A 8 9.70 28.01 -9.30
N PRO A 9 10.75 27.71 -8.50
CA PRO A 9 12.09 27.48 -9.03
C PRO A 9 12.15 26.18 -9.85
N MET A 10 12.25 26.32 -11.18
CA MET A 10 12.55 25.26 -12.17
C MET A 10 14.01 24.76 -12.03
N GLY A 11 14.36 24.17 -10.89
CA GLY A 11 15.71 23.65 -10.69
C GLY A 11 15.85 22.52 -9.66
N ARG A 12 14.80 22.24 -8.87
CA ARG A 12 14.83 21.18 -7.83
C ARG A 12 14.07 19.91 -8.20
N THR A 13 13.29 19.93 -9.29
CA THR A 13 12.44 18.81 -9.70
C THR A 13 13.25 17.77 -10.48
N LEU A 14 14.09 18.22 -11.44
CA LEU A 14 14.85 17.34 -12.34
C LEU A 14 15.83 16.39 -11.63
N THR A 15 16.50 16.84 -10.56
CA THR A 15 17.48 16.02 -9.84
C THR A 15 16.83 14.92 -9.01
N ARG A 16 15.67 15.20 -8.40
CA ARG A 16 14.88 14.19 -7.68
C ARG A 16 14.33 13.13 -8.62
N ASP A 17 13.90 13.57 -9.82
CA ASP A 17 13.38 12.66 -10.83
C ASP A 17 14.47 11.71 -11.35
N ILE A 18 15.71 12.16 -11.52
CA ILE A 18 16.84 11.31 -11.95
C ILE A 18 17.23 10.28 -10.88
N GLU A 19 17.31 10.68 -9.61
CA GLU A 19 17.59 9.75 -8.52
C GLU A 19 16.47 8.74 -8.33
N ALA A 20 15.21 9.20 -8.44
CA ALA A 20 14.04 8.33 -8.46
C ALA A 20 14.07 7.35 -9.64
N LEU A 21 14.47 7.80 -10.83
CA LEU A 21 14.60 6.96 -12.02
C LEU A 21 15.72 5.93 -11.88
N ALA A 22 16.84 6.30 -11.25
CA ALA A 22 17.96 5.39 -10.98
C ALA A 22 17.59 4.34 -9.92
N ARG A 23 16.87 4.74 -8.86
CA ARG A 23 16.32 3.81 -7.88
C ARG A 23 15.27 2.90 -8.51
N LEU A 24 14.40 3.47 -9.35
CA LEU A 24 13.42 2.69 -10.10
C LEU A 24 14.11 1.75 -11.07
N SER A 25 15.20 2.12 -11.75
CA SER A 25 15.92 1.24 -12.69
C SER A 25 16.62 0.09 -12.00
N VAL A 26 17.23 0.33 -10.83
CA VAL A 26 17.85 -0.72 -10.02
C VAL A 26 16.78 -1.67 -9.49
N VAL A 27 15.70 -1.13 -8.92
CA VAL A 27 14.61 -1.96 -8.42
C VAL A 27 13.85 -2.63 -9.56
N MET A 28 13.68 -2.00 -10.73
CA MET A 28 13.12 -2.64 -11.92
C MET A 28 14.05 -3.71 -12.47
N GLN A 29 15.37 -3.57 -12.38
CA GLN A 29 16.29 -4.64 -12.78
C GLN A 29 16.15 -5.83 -11.84
N ASP A 30 16.17 -5.61 -10.53
CA ASP A 30 15.92 -6.65 -9.53
C ASP A 30 14.53 -7.26 -9.70
N LEU A 31 13.52 -6.42 -9.96
CA LEU A 31 12.14 -6.86 -10.13
C LEU A 31 11.95 -7.54 -11.49
N LEU A 32 12.57 -7.13 -12.60
CA LEU A 32 12.44 -7.77 -13.92
C LEU A 32 13.19 -9.10 -13.97
N LEU A 33 14.39 -9.18 -13.36
CA LEU A 33 15.14 -10.43 -13.20
C LEU A 33 14.36 -11.47 -12.39
N ASN A 34 13.52 -11.02 -11.45
CA ASN A 34 12.68 -11.89 -10.65
C ASN A 34 11.29 -12.12 -11.29
N VAL A 35 10.52 -11.07 -11.63
CA VAL A 35 9.11 -11.01 -12.09
C VAL A 35 8.84 -11.60 -13.47
N ALA A 36 9.81 -11.67 -14.37
CA ALA A 36 9.61 -12.35 -15.65
C ALA A 36 9.25 -13.85 -15.50
N GLY A 37 9.37 -14.42 -14.29
CA GLY A 37 8.87 -15.76 -13.97
C GLY A 37 8.62 -16.04 -12.49
N VAL A 38 8.11 -15.08 -11.68
CA VAL A 38 7.83 -15.36 -10.25
C VAL A 38 6.58 -16.23 -10.12
N TYR A 39 6.79 -17.55 -10.15
CA TYR A 39 5.94 -18.45 -9.40
C TYR A 39 6.32 -18.31 -7.92
N VAL A 40 5.60 -17.45 -7.19
CA VAL A 40 5.82 -17.27 -5.76
C VAL A 40 5.41 -18.57 -5.07
N LYS A 41 6.34 -19.25 -4.42
CA LYS A 41 6.06 -20.53 -3.73
C LYS A 41 5.72 -20.32 -2.26
N THR A 42 6.22 -19.24 -1.67
CA THR A 42 6.12 -19.00 -0.23
C THR A 42 5.61 -17.61 0.12
N LEU A 43 4.96 -17.45 1.27
CA LEU A 43 4.52 -16.14 1.77
C LEU A 43 5.70 -15.20 2.06
N LYS A 44 6.88 -15.75 2.36
CA LYS A 44 8.11 -14.99 2.58
C LYS A 44 8.62 -14.34 1.29
N GLU A 45 8.63 -15.09 0.18
CA GLU A 45 8.91 -14.55 -1.15
C GLU A 45 7.89 -13.48 -1.54
N LEU A 46 6.61 -13.74 -1.32
CA LEU A 46 5.54 -12.78 -1.61
C LEU A 46 5.75 -11.47 -0.86
N ARG A 47 6.07 -11.56 0.44
CA ARG A 47 6.35 -10.41 1.28
C ARG A 47 7.53 -9.59 0.74
N ALA A 48 8.61 -10.21 0.31
CA ALA A 48 9.78 -9.49 -0.22
C ALA A 48 9.44 -8.66 -1.46
N VAL A 49 8.65 -9.21 -2.38
CA VAL A 49 8.15 -8.47 -3.56
C VAL A 49 7.34 -7.26 -3.12
N PHE A 50 6.41 -7.46 -2.19
CA PHE A 50 5.56 -6.38 -1.73
C PHE A 50 6.28 -5.36 -0.84
N ASP A 51 7.35 -5.72 -0.13
CA ASP A 51 8.19 -4.81 0.67
C ASP A 51 8.99 -3.88 -0.28
N ALA A 52 9.48 -4.42 -1.41
CA ALA A 52 10.08 -3.62 -2.47
C ALA A 52 9.06 -2.66 -3.12
N LEU A 53 7.85 -3.16 -3.44
CA LEU A 53 6.79 -2.32 -4.00
C LEU A 53 6.35 -1.19 -3.05
N ASP A 54 6.27 -1.44 -1.75
CA ASP A 54 5.93 -0.40 -0.76
C ASP A 54 6.96 0.74 -0.77
N SER A 55 8.25 0.41 -0.87
CA SER A 55 9.32 1.42 -0.94
C SER A 55 9.26 2.30 -2.20
N LEU A 56 8.60 1.81 -3.25
CA LEU A 56 8.40 2.51 -4.50
C LEU A 56 7.02 3.18 -4.60
N GLY A 57 6.14 3.03 -3.61
CA GLY A 57 4.73 3.45 -3.71
C GLY A 57 4.56 4.89 -4.17
N ASP A 58 5.26 5.83 -3.54
CA ASP A 58 5.18 7.26 -3.89
C ASP A 58 5.73 7.55 -5.29
N LEU A 59 6.80 6.84 -5.70
CA LEU A 59 7.39 6.96 -7.03
C LEU A 59 6.45 6.41 -8.10
N LEU A 60 5.85 5.25 -7.85
CA LEU A 60 4.88 4.63 -8.76
C LEU A 60 3.65 5.53 -8.92
N ILE A 61 3.12 6.11 -7.85
CA ILE A 61 2.00 7.06 -7.91
C ILE A 61 2.37 8.29 -8.76
N THR A 62 3.60 8.81 -8.60
CA THR A 62 4.07 10.01 -9.30
C THR A 62 4.32 9.77 -10.78
N LEU A 63 5.00 8.66 -11.11
CA LEU A 63 5.45 8.36 -12.47
C LEU A 63 4.35 7.69 -13.31
N LEU A 64 3.59 6.78 -12.70
CA LEU A 64 2.48 6.09 -13.34
C LEU A 64 1.21 6.86 -13.00
N LYS A 65 0.89 7.90 -13.79
CA LYS A 65 -0.29 8.76 -13.59
C LYS A 65 -1.56 7.93 -13.36
N GLY A 66 -2.00 7.85 -12.11
CA GLY A 66 -3.22 7.12 -11.71
C GLY A 66 -2.99 5.70 -11.17
N TRP A 67 -1.75 5.25 -11.03
CA TRP A 67 -1.45 4.00 -10.35
C TRP A 67 -1.87 4.08 -8.88
N LYS A 68 -2.61 3.05 -8.45
CA LYS A 68 -3.01 2.83 -7.07
C LYS A 68 -2.83 1.36 -6.78
N THR A 69 -2.32 1.04 -5.59
CA THR A 69 -2.30 -0.34 -5.12
C THR A 69 -3.74 -0.88 -5.11
N PRO A 70 -4.01 -2.03 -5.74
CA PRO A 70 -5.33 -2.65 -5.67
C PRO A 70 -5.74 -2.91 -4.22
N VAL A 71 -6.99 -2.59 -3.88
CA VAL A 71 -7.56 -2.79 -2.54
C VAL A 71 -8.80 -3.67 -2.67
N VAL A 72 -8.90 -4.68 -1.80
CA VAL A 72 -10.14 -5.46 -1.65
C VAL A 72 -11.06 -4.72 -0.70
N VAL A 73 -12.29 -4.46 -1.13
CA VAL A 73 -13.30 -3.73 -0.34
C VAL A 73 -14.42 -4.69 0.06
N ALA A 74 -14.70 -4.77 1.36
CA ALA A 74 -15.83 -5.53 1.88
C ALA A 74 -17.09 -4.63 1.96
N ILE A 75 -18.11 -4.95 1.18
CA ILE A 75 -19.37 -4.19 1.09
C ILE A 75 -20.55 -5.12 1.43
N GLY A 76 -21.51 -4.62 2.19
CA GLY A 76 -22.75 -5.35 2.49
C GLY A 76 -23.54 -4.76 3.67
N ASN A 77 -24.81 -5.17 3.79
CA ASN A 77 -25.73 -4.71 4.83
C ASN A 77 -25.18 -4.86 6.25
N GLU A 78 -25.66 -4.04 7.18
CA GLU A 78 -25.35 -4.19 8.61
C GLU A 78 -25.58 -5.64 9.08
N SER A 79 -24.73 -6.12 9.99
CA SER A 79 -24.79 -7.49 10.53
C SER A 79 -24.51 -8.64 9.54
N SER A 80 -24.13 -8.38 8.28
CA SER A 80 -23.76 -9.43 7.32
C SER A 80 -22.43 -10.16 7.60
N GLY A 81 -21.81 -9.93 8.77
CA GLY A 81 -20.56 -10.59 9.17
C GLY A 81 -19.27 -9.97 8.65
N LYS A 82 -19.30 -8.78 8.02
CA LYS A 82 -18.10 -8.07 7.52
C LYS A 82 -17.01 -7.92 8.59
N SER A 83 -17.36 -7.41 9.77
CA SER A 83 -16.41 -7.22 10.88
C SER A 83 -15.87 -8.56 11.39
N SER A 84 -16.74 -9.58 11.47
CA SER A 84 -16.33 -10.94 11.84
C SER A 84 -15.40 -11.58 10.81
N MET A 85 -15.58 -11.32 9.52
CA MET A 85 -14.67 -11.79 8.47
C MET A 85 -13.30 -11.13 8.64
N ILE A 86 -13.26 -9.81 8.87
CA ILE A 86 -12.02 -9.06 9.09
C ILE A 86 -11.29 -9.58 10.34
N ASP A 87 -11.99 -9.79 11.45
CA ASP A 87 -11.41 -10.36 12.68
C ASP A 87 -10.85 -11.77 12.44
N ARG A 88 -11.56 -12.62 11.69
CA ARG A 88 -11.08 -13.97 11.33
C ARG A 88 -9.84 -13.92 10.45
N LEU A 89 -9.78 -12.97 9.52
CA LEU A 89 -8.64 -12.79 8.63
C LEU A 89 -7.39 -12.35 9.41
N GLY A 90 -7.56 -11.49 10.41
CA GLY A 90 -6.51 -11.09 11.35
C GLY A 90 -6.22 -12.09 12.47
N MET A 91 -7.02 -13.16 12.58
CA MET A 91 -6.99 -14.17 13.65
C MET A 91 -7.05 -13.58 15.07
N MET A 92 -7.67 -12.42 15.23
CA MET A 92 -7.81 -11.73 16.52
C MET A 92 -9.00 -10.76 16.49
N PRO A 93 -9.55 -10.33 17.64
CA PRO A 93 -10.59 -9.30 17.67
C PRO A 93 -9.98 -7.93 17.35
N LEU A 94 -9.93 -7.58 16.07
CA LEU A 94 -9.34 -6.34 15.57
C LEU A 94 -10.30 -5.15 15.72
N LEU A 95 -11.59 -5.39 15.48
CA LEU A 95 -12.60 -4.34 15.42
C LEU A 95 -13.38 -4.24 16.73
N PRO A 96 -13.77 -3.02 17.15
CA PRO A 96 -14.60 -2.84 18.34
C PRO A 96 -15.95 -3.55 18.18
N ARG A 97 -16.44 -4.12 19.29
CA ARG A 97 -17.74 -4.80 19.38
C ARG A 97 -18.53 -4.24 20.56
N GLY A 98 -19.82 -4.04 20.37
CA GLY A 98 -20.75 -3.57 21.41
C GLY A 98 -22.15 -3.37 20.85
N GLU A 99 -23.11 -3.07 21.72
CA GLU A 99 -24.46 -2.69 21.29
C GLU A 99 -24.40 -1.40 20.44
N ASN A 100 -25.22 -1.33 19.39
CA ASN A 100 -25.27 -0.21 18.44
C ASN A 100 -23.92 0.12 17.75
N THR A 101 -23.01 -0.86 17.65
CA THR A 101 -21.73 -0.68 16.97
C THR A 101 -21.85 -0.96 15.48
N CYS A 102 -21.57 0.05 14.66
CA CYS A 102 -21.43 -0.07 13.21
C CYS A 102 -20.15 0.64 12.75
N THR A 103 -19.58 0.19 11.63
CA THR A 103 -18.39 0.80 11.03
C THR A 103 -18.79 2.11 10.32
N ARG A 104 -18.74 3.24 11.04
CA ARG A 104 -19.14 4.56 10.52
C ARG A 104 -18.05 5.25 9.69
N MET A 105 -16.81 4.77 9.77
CA MET A 105 -15.67 5.28 9.01
C MET A 105 -15.00 4.12 8.27
N PRO A 106 -14.50 4.31 7.03
CA PRO A 106 -13.73 3.29 6.34
C PRO A 106 -12.53 2.86 7.16
N ILE A 107 -12.29 1.55 7.21
CA ILE A 107 -11.14 0.96 7.90
C ILE A 107 -10.22 0.34 6.84
N MET A 108 -8.96 0.77 6.84
CA MET A 108 -7.94 0.22 5.95
C MET A 108 -7.12 -0.83 6.70
N LEU A 109 -7.40 -2.11 6.45
CA LEU A 109 -6.59 -3.20 7.00
C LEU A 109 -5.42 -3.51 6.05
N ARG A 110 -4.19 -3.34 6.53
CA ARG A 110 -2.97 -3.77 5.83
C ARG A 110 -2.37 -4.96 6.56
N MET A 111 -2.17 -6.07 5.84
CA MET A 111 -1.58 -7.29 6.40
C MET A 111 -0.29 -7.63 5.68
N ARG A 112 0.72 -8.04 6.45
CA ARG A 112 1.99 -8.57 5.95
C ARG A 112 2.40 -9.78 6.77
N HIS A 113 2.83 -10.83 6.08
CA HIS A 113 3.39 -12.01 6.73
C HIS A 113 4.66 -11.64 7.52
N SER A 114 4.81 -12.16 8.73
CA SER A 114 5.98 -11.98 9.56
C SER A 114 6.30 -13.28 10.28
N ASP A 115 7.56 -13.68 10.29
CA ASP A 115 8.03 -14.87 11.03
C ASP A 115 7.97 -14.64 12.55
N THR A 116 7.91 -13.37 12.97
CA THR A 116 7.74 -12.98 14.37
C THR A 116 6.34 -12.40 14.60
N PRO A 117 5.65 -12.79 15.69
CA PRO A 117 4.38 -12.19 16.05
C PRO A 117 4.61 -10.71 16.40
N LYS A 118 3.86 -9.84 15.74
CA LYS A 118 3.84 -8.39 16.00
C LYS A 118 2.43 -7.98 16.34
N LEU A 119 2.29 -7.12 17.34
CA LEU A 119 1.01 -6.51 17.64
C LEU A 119 0.57 -5.62 16.45
N PRO A 120 -0.73 -5.57 16.14
CA PRO A 120 -1.24 -4.69 15.10
C PRO A 120 -0.98 -3.23 15.49
N LEU A 121 -0.53 -2.43 14.53
CA LEU A 121 -0.39 -0.99 14.68
C LEU A 121 -1.73 -0.33 14.32
N LEU A 122 -2.31 0.39 15.27
CA LEU A 122 -3.50 1.21 15.06
C LEU A 122 -3.03 2.64 14.81
N LEU A 123 -3.17 3.11 13.57
CA LEU A 123 -2.77 4.43 13.09
C LEU A 123 -3.99 5.29 12.76
#